data_AF-A0A0E9VL09-F1
#
_entry.id   AF-A0A0E9VL09-F1
#
_cell.length_a   1.000
_cell.length_b   1.000
_cell.length_c   1.000
_cell.angle_alpha   90.00
_cell.angle_beta   90.00
_cell.angle_gamma   90.00
#
_symmetry.space_group_name_H-M   'P 1'
#
loop_
_entity.id
_entity.type
_entity.pdbx_description
1 polymer ?
#
loop_
_entity_poly.entity_id
_entity_poly.type
_entity_poly.pdbx_seq_one_letter_code
_entity_poly.pdbx_strand_id
1 'polypeptide(L)' 'MLERFVSSILDDILIFSNTPAEHVSHVRQVLKCLLEAKLFVKAEKCLFHAKSVSFFGVYHF' A
#
# COMPACT_ATOMS: atom_id res chain seq x y z
N MET A 1 7.88 -14.88 23.75
CA MET A 1 7.76 -15.97 22.76
C MET A 1 6.43 -15.84 22.01
N LEU A 2 6.29 -14.80 21.17
CA LEU A 2 5.08 -14.56 20.35
C LEU A 2 5.31 -14.82 18.84
N GLU A 3 6.56 -15.04 18.44
CA GLU A 3 6.95 -15.30 17.04
C GLU A 3 6.65 -16.74 16.57
N ARG A 4 5.96 -17.56 17.38
CA ARG A 4 5.70 -18.98 17.05
C ARG A 4 4.37 -19.22 16.33
N PHE A 5 3.49 -18.21 16.27
CA PHE A 5 2.12 -18.36 15.76
C PHE A 5 1.59 -17.16 14.95
N VAL A 6 2.41 -16.12 14.74
CA VAL A 6 2.00 -14.91 14.03
C VAL A 6 2.82 -14.81 12.74
N SER A 7 2.15 -14.99 11.60
CA SER A 7 2.70 -14.63 10.29
C SER A 7 2.06 -13.32 9.87
N SER A 8 2.85 -12.27 9.72
CA SER A 8 2.38 -10.98 9.21
C SER A 8 2.06 -11.09 7.72
N ILE A 9 0.78 -11.09 7.37
CA ILE A 9 0.30 -11.06 5.98
C ILE A 9 -0.30 -9.68 5.74
N LEU A 10 0.53 -8.69 5.43
CA LEU A 10 0.13 -7.37 4.89
C LEU A 10 1.42 -6.69 4.35
N ASP A 11 2.05 -7.28 3.34
CA ASP A 11 3.26 -6.70 2.73
C ASP A 11 2.94 -5.56 1.75
N ASP A 12 1.76 -5.60 1.12
CA ASP A 12 1.39 -4.69 0.04
C ASP A 12 0.07 -3.95 0.33
N ILE A 13 0.07 -2.64 0.15
CA ILE A 13 -1.10 -1.77 0.26
C ILE A 13 -1.51 -1.34 -1.15
N LEU A 14 -2.70 -1.75 -1.59
CA LEU A 14 -3.27 -1.32 -2.86
C LEU A 14 -4.17 -0.08 -2.65
N ILE A 15 -3.92 0.97 -3.43
CA ILE A 15 -4.70 2.21 -3.40
C ILE A 15 -5.24 2.43 -4.82
N PHE A 16 -6.56 2.59 -4.97
CA PHE A 16 -7.22 2.88 -6.25
C PHE A 16 -8.13 4.10 -6.12
N SER A 17 -8.36 4.82 -7.22
CA SER A 17 -9.17 6.05 -7.23
C SER A 17 -9.68 6.35 -8.63
N ASN A 18 -10.77 7.11 -8.75
CA ASN A 18 -11.39 7.39 -10.05
C ASN A 18 -10.65 8.50 -10.81
N THR A 19 -10.02 9.43 -10.09
CA THR A 19 -9.23 10.52 -10.70
C THR A 19 -7.82 10.63 -10.11
N PRO A 20 -6.85 11.19 -10.85
CA PRO A 20 -5.50 11.41 -10.32
C PRO A 20 -5.45 12.33 -9.09
N ALA A 21 -6.33 13.34 -9.03
CA ALA A 21 -6.40 14.28 -7.91
C ALA A 21 -6.86 13.57 -6.62
N GLU A 22 -7.89 12.73 -6.74
CA GLU A 22 -8.33 11.86 -5.64
C GLU A 22 -7.23 10.88 -5.23
N HIS A 23 -6.54 10.28 -6.20
CA HIS A 23 -5.47 9.31 -5.92
C HIS A 23 -4.35 9.92 -5.08
N VAL A 24 -3.89 11.12 -5.43
CA VAL A 24 -2.87 11.84 -4.64
C VAL A 24 -3.36 12.13 -3.22
N SER A 25 -4.63 12.49 -3.05
CA SER A 25 -5.22 12.69 -1.72
C SER A 25 -5.23 11.40 -0.90
N HIS A 26 -5.67 10.28 -1.48
CA HIS A 26 -5.71 8.98 -0.81
C HIS A 26 -4.32 8.49 -0.43
N VAL A 27 -3.34 8.58 -1.35
CA VAL A 27 -1.95 8.20 -1.07
C VAL A 27 -1.41 8.99 0.12
N ARG A 28 -1.64 10.32 0.18
CA ARG A 28 -1.20 11.14 1.31
C ARG A 28 -1.85 10.74 2.63
N GLN A 29 -3.15 10.43 2.62
CA GLN A 29 -3.85 9.99 3.84
C GLN A 29 -3.30 8.66 4.35
N VAL A 30 -3.09 7.68 3.47
CA VAL A 30 -2.51 6.38 3.85
C VAL A 30 -1.10 6.54 4.40
N LEU A 31 -0.24 7.31 3.73
CA LEU A 31 1.13 7.57 4.21
C LEU A 31 1.14 8.28 5.58
N LYS A 32 0.18 9.19 5.82
CA LYS A 32 0.02 9.86 7.12
C LYS A 32 -0.37 8.87 8.22
N CYS A 33 -1.36 8.00 7.96
CA CYS A 33 -1.76 6.96 8.92
C CYS A 33 -0.61 6.00 9.23
N LEU A 34 0.17 5.60 8.23
CA LEU A 34 1.35 4.77 8.41
C LEU A 34 2.39 5.47 9.30
N LEU A 35 2.66 6.75 9.04
CA LEU A 35 3.59 7.55 9.84
C LEU A 35 3.13 7.65 11.31
N GLU A 36 1.85 7.91 11.56
CA GLU A 36 1.27 7.97 12.92
C GLU A 36 1.38 6.62 13.64
N ALA A 37 1.26 5.51 12.91
CA ALA A 37 1.46 4.16 13.42
C ALA A 37 2.94 3.74 13.53
N LYS A 38 3.89 4.62 13.19
CA LYS A 38 5.34 4.33 13.11
C LYS A 38 5.68 3.18 12.14
N LEU A 39 4.87 3.02 11.09
CA LEU A 39 5.09 2.10 9.99
C LEU A 39 5.68 2.85 8.80
N PHE A 40 6.68 2.26 8.15
CA PHE A 40 7.39 2.87 7.04
C PHE A 40 7.35 1.97 5.81
N VAL A 41 7.08 2.57 4.66
CA VAL A 41 7.13 1.88 3.36
C VAL A 41 8.54 1.94 2.79
N LYS A 42 8.96 0.88 2.12
CA LYS A 42 10.19 0.88 1.32
C LYS A 42 9.88 1.52 -0.04
N ALA A 43 10.27 2.78 -0.23
CA ALA A 43 9.99 3.51 -1.46
C ALA A 43 10.44 2.77 -2.74
N GLU A 44 11.58 2.06 -2.67
CA GLU A 44 12.11 1.22 -3.75
C GLU A 44 11.21 0.04 -4.16
N LYS A 45 10.26 -0.36 -3.29
CA LYS A 45 9.29 -1.42 -3.56
C LYS A 45 7.90 -0.89 -3.92
N CYS A 46 7.68 0.42 -3.84
CA CYS A 46 6.37 1.01 -4.11
C CYS A 46 6.20 1.28 -5.62
N LEU A 47 5.07 0.85 -6.17
CA LEU A 47 4.63 1.21 -7.51
C LEU A 47 3.63 2.38 -7.41
N PHE A 48 3.97 3.52 -7.99
CA PHE A 48 3.11 4.71 -8.01
C PHE A 48 2.61 5.00 -9.42
N HIS A 49 1.41 5.57 -9.54
CA HIS A 49 0.80 6.01 -10.81
C HIS A 49 0.70 4.92 -11.89
N ALA A 50 0.65 3.66 -11.49
CA ALA A 50 0.43 2.56 -12.41
C ALA A 50 -1.05 2.52 -12.83
N LYS A 51 -1.32 2.37 -14.13
CA LYS A 51 -2.69 2.22 -14.67
C LYS A 51 -3.29 0.83 -14.39
N SER A 52 -2.46 -0.13 -14.03
CA SER A 52 -2.84 -1.45 -13.56
C SER A 52 -1.69 -2.01 -12.75
N VAL A 53 -2.00 -2.82 -11.73
CA VAL A 53 -0.98 -3.51 -10.94
C VAL A 53 -1.37 -4.98 -10.81
N SER A 54 -0.36 -5.86 -10.83
CA SER A 54 -0.55 -7.25 -10.41
C SER A 54 -0.46 -7.29 -8.89
N PHE A 55 -1.56 -7.63 -8.23
CA PHE A 55 -1.62 -7.80 -6.79
C PHE A 55 -1.92 -9.29 -6.53
N PHE A 56 -1.02 -10.00 -5.84
CA PHE A 56 -1.09 -11.45 -5.65
C PHE A 56 -1.27 -12.28 -6.95
N GLY A 57 -0.74 -11.82 -8.08
CA GLY A 57 -0.86 -12.53 -9.37
C GLY A 57 -2.19 -12.31 -10.11
N VAL A 58 -3.08 -11.45 -9.59
CA VAL A 58 -4.31 -11.01 -10.26
C VAL A 58 -4.13 -9.57 -10.75
N TYR A 59 -4.46 -9.31 -12.01
CA TYR A 59 -4.44 -7.96 -12.56
C TYR A 59 -5.68 -7.20 -12.08
N HIS A 60 -5.47 -6.07 -11.41
CA HIS A 60 -6.52 -5.11 -11.10
C HIS A 60 -6.41 -3.92 -12.06
N PHE A 61 -7.53 -3.55 -12.68
CA PHE A 61 -7.68 -2.40 -13.57
C PHE A 61 -8.05 -1.15 -12.77
#